data_AF-A0A918PNW5-F1
#
_entry.id   AF-A0A918PNW5-F1
#
_cell.length_a   1.000
_cell.length_b   1.000
_cell.length_c   1.000
_cell.angle_alpha   90.00
_cell.angle_beta   90.00
_cell.angle_gamma   90.00
#
_symmetry.space_group_name_H-M   'P 1'
#
loop_
_entity.id
_entity.type
_entity.pdbx_description
1 polymer ?
#
loop_
_entity_poly.entity_id
_entity_poly.type
_entity_poly.pdbx_seq_one_letter_code
_entity_poly.pdbx_strand_id
1 'polypeptide(L)'
;MIEILDNLDILSRPDLDLTTVAMSGTALGAPATSVPRRSIVQAQSSVVARYCGGTDTDSEYYATDGRQLTLDEVVNHAAQSDGFLYCTDKLTYKVRAGTVVGFAIYGPHLSHFAHLTSYEELLVAFGRPDRTHEDEAYGDLMGYDNYYWGARKHVRWDAWDHRISLISLGAFEGNTGP
;
A
#
# COMPACT_ATOMS: atom_id res chain seq x y z
N MET A 1 -16.39 9.32 8.74
CA MET A 1 -15.21 8.87 7.99
C MET A 1 -15.67 7.79 7.02
N ILE A 2 -15.29 7.89 5.75
CA ILE A 2 -15.66 6.92 4.71
C ILE A 2 -14.68 5.76 4.78
N GLU A 3 -15.19 4.54 4.87
CA GLU A 3 -14.36 3.34 4.81
C GLU A 3 -14.04 3.01 3.35
N ILE A 4 -12.75 2.96 3.00
CA ILE A 4 -12.30 2.75 1.61
C ILE A 4 -12.78 1.39 1.08
N LEU A 5 -12.73 0.35 1.92
CA LEU A 5 -13.08 -1.01 1.50
C LEU A 5 -14.58 -1.20 1.26
N ASP A 6 -15.43 -0.35 1.87
CA ASP A 6 -16.88 -0.35 1.66
C ASP A 6 -17.29 0.47 0.43
N ASN A 7 -16.42 1.37 -0.05
CA ASN A 7 -16.69 2.25 -1.18
C ASN A 7 -15.42 2.54 -1.99
N LEU A 8 -15.00 1.56 -2.78
CA LEU A 8 -13.77 1.66 -3.59
C LEU A 8 -13.85 2.72 -4.69
N ASP A 9 -15.05 3.13 -5.13
CA ASP A 9 -15.24 4.19 -6.14
C ASP A 9 -14.64 5.54 -5.72
N ILE A 10 -14.43 5.77 -4.41
CA ILE A 10 -13.74 6.99 -3.97
C ILE A 10 -12.27 7.04 -4.43
N LEU A 11 -11.65 5.89 -4.71
CA LEU A 11 -10.25 5.80 -5.14
C LEU A 11 -10.04 6.27 -6.58
N SER A 12 -11.07 6.22 -7.43
CA SER A 12 -11.00 6.76 -8.78
C SER A 12 -11.05 8.29 -8.80
N ARG A 13 -11.52 8.93 -7.73
CA ARG A 13 -11.59 10.40 -7.68
C ARG A 13 -10.19 11.02 -7.76
N PRO A 14 -9.94 11.95 -8.70
CA PRO A 14 -8.64 12.60 -8.81
C PRO A 14 -8.30 13.40 -7.55
N ASP A 15 -9.31 14.04 -6.95
CA ASP A 15 -9.19 14.84 -5.72
C ASP A 15 -9.85 14.12 -4.54
N LEU A 16 -9.09 13.26 -3.86
CA LEU A 16 -9.53 12.58 -2.64
C LEU A 16 -9.00 13.30 -1.40
N ASP A 17 -9.90 13.80 -0.55
CA ASP A 17 -9.53 14.32 0.76
C ASP A 17 -9.25 13.16 1.74
N LEU A 18 -7.96 12.91 1.96
CA LEU A 18 -7.46 11.86 2.82
C LEU A 18 -7.87 12.01 4.31
N THR A 19 -8.28 13.19 4.75
CA THR A 19 -8.79 13.40 6.12
C THR A 19 -10.18 12.80 6.32
N THR A 20 -10.89 12.50 5.24
CA THR A 20 -12.27 12.01 5.28
C THR A 20 -12.37 10.49 5.20
N VAL A 21 -11.27 9.78 4.97
CA VAL A 21 -11.24 8.34 4.69
C VAL A 21 -10.46 7.53 5.72
N ALA A 22 -10.79 6.25 5.84
CA ALA A 22 -10.06 5.22 6.58
C ALA A 22 -9.93 3.94 5.77
N MET A 23 -8.93 3.14 6.11
CA MET A 23 -8.77 1.76 5.63
C MET A 23 -8.89 0.82 6.82
N SER A 24 -9.84 -0.12 6.75
CA SER A 24 -10.19 -1.07 7.82
C SER A 24 -10.34 -0.39 9.19
N GLY A 25 -11.05 0.75 9.23
CA GLY A 25 -11.26 1.55 10.43
C GLY A 25 -10.05 2.35 10.91
N THR A 26 -8.92 2.31 10.20
CA THR A 26 -7.70 3.08 10.53
C THR A 26 -7.53 4.26 9.58
N ALA A 27 -7.49 5.46 10.15
CA ALA A 27 -7.28 6.71 9.40
C ALA A 27 -5.79 7.03 9.23
N LEU A 28 -5.47 7.89 8.25
CA LEU A 28 -4.16 8.53 8.20
C LEU A 28 -3.98 9.44 9.42
N GLY A 29 -2.81 9.41 10.02
CA GLY A 29 -2.53 10.12 11.28
C GLY A 29 -2.96 9.36 12.54
N ALA A 30 -3.61 8.20 12.41
CA ALA A 30 -3.93 7.37 13.57
C ALA A 30 -2.67 6.69 14.14
N PRO A 31 -2.64 6.38 15.44
CA PRO A 31 -1.59 5.54 16.02
C PRO A 31 -1.52 4.19 15.31
N ALA A 32 -0.34 3.68 14.98
CA ALA A 32 -0.21 2.38 14.31
C ALA A 32 -0.76 1.20 15.13
N THR A 33 -0.86 1.37 16.46
CA THR A 33 -1.52 0.42 17.36
C THR A 33 -3.03 0.30 17.15
N SER A 34 -3.66 1.19 16.37
CA SER A 34 -5.07 1.05 15.98
C SER A 34 -5.29 -0.02 14.92
N VAL A 35 -4.25 -0.40 14.17
CA VAL A 35 -4.34 -1.47 13.18
C VAL A 35 -4.60 -2.78 13.91
N PRO A 36 -5.68 -3.53 13.57
CA PRO A 36 -6.02 -4.75 14.29
C PRO A 36 -4.88 -5.79 14.23
N ARG A 37 -4.25 -6.09 15.37
CA ARG A 37 -3.12 -7.03 15.41
C ARG A 37 -3.40 -8.36 14.70
N ARG A 38 -4.62 -8.87 14.85
CA ARG A 38 -5.09 -10.13 14.23
C ARG A 38 -5.13 -10.12 12.70
N SER A 39 -5.19 -8.95 12.06
CA SER A 39 -5.16 -8.86 10.59
C SER A 39 -3.72 -8.84 10.06
N ILE A 40 -2.73 -8.52 10.89
CA ILE A 40 -1.33 -8.38 10.50
C ILE A 40 -0.67 -9.76 10.44
N VAL A 41 -0.18 -10.12 9.25
CA VAL A 41 0.49 -11.40 8.98
C VAL A 41 1.99 -11.26 8.81
N GLN A 42 2.46 -10.07 8.46
CA GLN A 42 3.87 -9.77 8.27
C GLN A 42 4.14 -8.32 8.63
N ALA A 43 5.37 -8.01 9.03
CA ALA A 43 5.80 -6.64 9.26
C ALA A 43 7.24 -6.42 8.78
N GLN A 44 7.54 -5.21 8.33
CA GLN A 44 8.89 -4.75 8.03
C GLN A 44 9.29 -3.70 9.06
N SER A 45 10.48 -3.87 9.62
CA SER A 45 10.97 -3.09 10.75
C SER A 45 12.49 -3.11 10.78
N SER A 46 13.14 -2.03 11.23
CA SER A 46 14.60 -1.94 11.30
C SER A 46 15.25 -2.91 12.28
N VAL A 47 14.46 -3.50 13.21
CA VAL A 47 14.95 -4.54 14.13
C VAL A 47 15.22 -5.87 13.42
N VAL A 48 14.65 -6.08 12.23
CA VAL A 48 14.82 -7.29 11.42
C VAL A 48 16.07 -7.14 10.56
N ALA A 49 17.11 -7.89 10.87
CA ALA A 49 18.34 -7.94 10.06
C ALA A 49 18.22 -8.94 8.90
N ARG A 50 17.48 -10.03 9.11
CA ARG A 50 17.20 -11.04 8.08
C ARG A 50 15.76 -11.51 8.18
N TYR A 51 15.12 -11.55 7.02
CA TYR A 51 13.79 -12.11 6.84
C TYR A 51 13.88 -13.33 5.92
N CYS A 52 13.23 -14.42 6.32
CA CYS A 52 13.05 -15.61 5.50
C CYS A 52 11.55 -15.88 5.42
N GLY A 53 11.00 -15.82 4.21
CA GLY A 53 9.58 -16.08 3.98
C GLY A 53 9.24 -15.89 2.52
N GLY A 54 8.05 -16.33 2.15
CA GLY A 54 7.58 -16.32 0.77
C GLY A 54 6.16 -16.87 0.69
N THR A 55 5.67 -17.05 -0.53
CA THR A 55 4.39 -17.73 -0.76
C THR A 55 4.45 -19.13 -0.13
N ASP A 56 3.47 -19.46 0.71
CA ASP A 56 3.32 -20.77 1.39
C ASP A 56 4.43 -21.18 2.38
N THR A 57 5.24 -20.22 2.86
CA THR A 57 6.25 -20.47 3.91
C THR A 57 6.03 -19.58 5.12
N ASP A 58 6.17 -20.16 6.31
CA ASP A 58 6.11 -19.40 7.55
C ASP A 58 7.20 -18.33 7.55
N SER A 59 6.82 -17.11 7.95
CA SER A 59 7.72 -15.97 8.02
C SER A 59 8.62 -16.09 9.25
N GLU A 60 9.92 -16.15 9.03
CA GLU A 60 10.94 -16.11 10.06
C GLU A 60 11.69 -14.78 10.06
N TYR A 61 11.85 -14.21 11.25
CA TYR A 61 12.53 -12.94 11.46
C TYR A 61 13.74 -13.17 12.34
N TYR A 62 14.86 -12.53 12.00
CA TYR A 62 16.09 -12.62 12.78
C TYR A 62 16.64 -11.23 13.05
N ALA A 63 17.00 -10.97 14.31
CA ALA A 63 17.73 -9.78 14.73
C ALA A 63 19.21 -9.86 14.31
N THR A 64 19.94 -8.76 14.49
CA THR A 64 21.36 -8.65 14.12
C THR A 64 22.26 -9.62 14.88
N ASP A 65 21.89 -9.97 16.12
CA ASP A 65 22.59 -10.97 16.94
C ASP A 65 22.25 -12.44 16.54
N GLY A 66 21.44 -12.63 15.50
CA GLY A 66 20.98 -13.93 15.03
C GLY A 66 19.81 -14.50 15.84
N ARG A 67 19.31 -13.79 16.85
CA ARG A 67 18.13 -14.20 17.62
C ARG A 67 16.90 -14.20 16.73
N GLN A 68 16.12 -15.27 16.79
CA GLN A 68 14.82 -15.31 16.13
C GLN A 68 13.84 -14.37 16.84
N LEU A 69 13.16 -13.53 16.06
CA LEU A 69 12.13 -12.60 16.51
C LEU A 69 10.76 -13.20 16.20
N THR A 70 9.83 -13.01 17.13
CA THR A 70 8.42 -13.29 16.90
C THR A 70 7.81 -12.19 16.02
N LEU A 71 6.72 -12.53 15.31
CA LEU A 71 5.96 -11.52 14.57
C LEU A 71 5.48 -10.38 15.50
N ASP A 72 5.09 -10.69 16.75
CA ASP A 72 4.68 -9.68 17.72
C ASP A 72 5.78 -8.67 18.04
N GLU A 73 7.02 -9.13 18.25
CA GLU A 73 8.16 -8.24 18.48
C GLU A 73 8.38 -7.30 17.29
N VAL A 74 8.30 -7.83 16.07
CA VAL A 74 8.50 -7.04 14.84
C VAL A 74 7.38 -6.03 14.64
N VAL A 75 6.13 -6.46 14.82
CA VAL A 75 4.94 -5.59 14.72
C VAL A 75 4.99 -4.48 15.76
N ASN A 76 5.31 -4.80 17.02
CA ASN A 76 5.42 -3.81 18.08
C ASN A 76 6.50 -2.77 17.79
N HIS A 77 7.66 -3.21 17.29
CA HIS A 77 8.71 -2.29 16.90
C HIS A 77 8.30 -1.41 15.70
N ALA A 78 7.72 -2.00 14.65
CA ALA A 78 7.24 -1.26 13.48
C ALA A 78 6.15 -0.24 13.85
N ALA A 79 5.25 -0.61 14.76
CA ALA A 79 4.16 0.25 15.23
C ALA A 79 4.61 1.40 16.14
N GLN A 80 5.85 1.38 16.64
CA GLN A 80 6.41 2.44 17.50
C GLN A 80 7.44 3.32 16.77
N SER A 81 8.02 2.81 15.69
CA SER A 81 9.10 3.48 14.94
C SER A 81 8.67 3.70 13.49
N ASP A 82 9.49 3.26 12.54
CA ASP A 82 9.24 3.33 11.12
C ASP A 82 9.17 1.90 10.57
N GLY A 83 8.22 1.64 9.68
CA GLY A 83 8.04 0.32 9.13
C GLY A 83 6.78 0.15 8.30
N PHE A 84 6.47 -1.11 8.01
CA PHE A 84 5.27 -1.50 7.27
C PHE A 84 4.56 -2.63 8.01
N LEU A 85 3.22 -2.59 7.99
CA LEU A 85 2.36 -3.63 8.54
C LEU A 85 1.56 -4.23 7.39
N TYR A 86 1.77 -5.50 7.09
CA TYR A 86 1.13 -6.23 6.00
C TYR A 86 -0.01 -7.09 6.55
N CYS A 87 -1.21 -6.93 5.99
CA CYS A 87 -2.41 -7.62 6.42
C CYS A 87 -2.82 -8.75 5.46
N THR A 88 -3.63 -9.69 5.96
CA THR A 88 -4.15 -10.85 5.21
C THR A 88 -4.76 -10.48 3.86
N ASP A 89 -5.49 -9.37 3.81
CA ASP A 89 -6.32 -8.99 2.65
C ASP A 89 -5.55 -8.14 1.63
N LYS A 90 -4.21 -8.32 1.58
CA LYS A 90 -3.32 -7.56 0.70
C LYS A 90 -3.44 -6.04 0.91
N LEU A 91 -3.64 -5.66 2.16
CA LEU A 91 -3.62 -4.28 2.62
C LEU A 91 -2.30 -4.04 3.37
N THR A 92 -1.68 -2.90 3.12
CA THR A 92 -0.43 -2.53 3.79
C THR A 92 -0.55 -1.14 4.39
N TYR A 93 -0.11 -1.01 5.64
CA TYR A 93 0.02 0.28 6.31
C TYR A 93 1.50 0.66 6.35
N LYS A 94 1.82 1.90 5.99
CA LYS A 94 3.12 2.48 6.28
C LYS A 94 3.07 3.25 7.58
N VAL A 95 4.02 2.97 8.45
CA VAL A 95 4.17 3.61 9.74
C VAL A 95 5.42 4.50 9.74
N ARG A 96 5.28 5.67 10.34
CA ARG A 96 6.41 6.57 10.63
C ARG A 96 6.21 7.18 12.01
N ALA A 97 7.24 7.13 12.84
CA ALA A 97 7.19 7.58 14.23
C ALA A 97 5.91 7.13 14.97
N GLY A 98 5.57 5.86 14.83
CA GLY A 98 4.39 5.23 15.45
C GLY A 98 3.03 5.67 14.93
N THR A 99 2.99 6.43 13.84
CA THR A 99 1.75 6.93 13.22
C THR A 99 1.58 6.34 11.83
N VAL A 100 0.35 6.03 11.45
CA VAL A 100 0.02 5.60 10.09
C VAL A 100 0.09 6.78 9.13
N VAL A 101 1.01 6.70 8.16
CA VAL A 101 1.26 7.79 7.20
C VAL A 101 0.92 7.45 5.77
N GLY A 102 0.61 6.19 5.48
CA GLY A 102 0.22 5.74 4.15
C GLY A 102 -0.51 4.41 4.17
N PHE A 103 -1.26 4.18 3.10
CA PHE A 103 -1.95 2.92 2.82
C PHE A 103 -1.53 2.40 1.46
N ALA A 104 -1.59 1.10 1.28
CA ALA A 104 -1.58 0.48 -0.04
C ALA A 104 -2.55 -0.69 -0.09
N ILE A 105 -3.21 -0.80 -1.23
CA ILE A 105 -4.19 -1.83 -1.56
C ILE A 105 -3.66 -2.57 -2.78
N TYR A 106 -3.58 -3.89 -2.65
CA TYR A 106 -3.19 -4.80 -3.72
C TYR A 106 -4.23 -5.92 -3.84
N GLY A 107 -4.10 -6.73 -4.90
CA GLY A 107 -4.79 -8.01 -4.97
C GLY A 107 -6.32 -7.90 -5.13
N PRO A 108 -7.10 -8.80 -4.51
CA PRO A 108 -8.52 -9.01 -4.86
C PRO A 108 -9.43 -7.78 -4.76
N HIS A 109 -9.14 -6.84 -3.86
CA HIS A 109 -9.93 -5.60 -3.75
C HIS A 109 -9.91 -4.79 -5.04
N LEU A 110 -8.82 -4.84 -5.81
CA LEU A 110 -8.68 -4.10 -7.05
C LEU A 110 -9.50 -4.71 -8.20
N SER A 111 -10.04 -5.93 -8.04
CA SER A 111 -11.00 -6.51 -8.99
C SER A 111 -12.27 -5.67 -9.15
N HIS A 112 -12.56 -4.76 -8.21
CA HIS A 112 -13.59 -3.71 -8.37
C HIS A 112 -13.41 -2.91 -9.68
N PHE A 113 -12.16 -2.68 -10.08
CA PHE A 113 -11.81 -1.93 -11.29
C PHE A 113 -11.60 -2.82 -12.52
N ALA A 114 -11.95 -4.11 -12.48
CA ALA A 114 -11.76 -5.04 -13.60
C ALA A 114 -12.57 -4.69 -14.86
N HIS A 115 -13.53 -3.77 -14.75
CA HIS A 115 -14.25 -3.20 -15.89
C HIS A 115 -13.39 -2.23 -16.72
N LEU A 116 -12.26 -1.75 -16.19
CA LEU A 116 -11.27 -0.96 -16.91
C LEU A 116 -10.31 -1.93 -17.60
N THR A 117 -10.40 -1.99 -18.93
CA THR A 117 -9.71 -2.99 -19.77
C THR A 117 -8.54 -2.40 -20.56
N SER A 118 -8.38 -1.08 -20.51
CA SER A 118 -7.28 -0.36 -21.16
C SER A 118 -6.73 0.77 -20.28
N TYR A 119 -5.51 1.22 -20.60
CA TYR A 119 -4.89 2.33 -19.89
C TYR A 119 -5.64 3.65 -20.14
N GLU A 120 -6.21 3.82 -21.33
CA GLU A 120 -7.04 4.97 -21.68
C GLU A 120 -8.32 5.01 -20.83
N GLU A 121 -8.99 3.88 -20.64
CA GLU A 121 -10.15 3.78 -19.74
C GLU A 121 -9.78 4.11 -18.30
N LEU A 122 -8.59 3.69 -17.84
CA LEU A 122 -8.07 4.10 -16.54
C LEU A 122 -7.91 5.60 -16.44
N LEU A 123 -7.30 6.26 -17.43
CA LEU A 123 -7.11 7.71 -17.42
C LEU A 123 -8.43 8.48 -17.49
N VAL A 124 -9.45 7.93 -18.15
CA VAL A 124 -10.80 8.50 -18.14
C VAL A 124 -11.44 8.36 -16.75
N ALA A 125 -11.30 7.19 -16.12
CA ALA A 125 -11.91 6.91 -14.82
C ALA A 125 -11.21 7.63 -13.65
N PHE A 126 -9.88 7.68 -13.66
CA PHE A 126 -9.07 8.25 -12.57
C PHE A 126 -8.70 9.72 -12.80
N GLY A 127 -8.94 10.24 -14.00
CA GLY A 127 -8.47 11.54 -14.44
C GLY A 127 -7.00 11.51 -14.89
N ARG A 128 -6.53 12.67 -15.35
CA ARG A 128 -5.13 12.84 -15.78
C ARG A 128 -4.21 12.93 -14.56
N PRO A 129 -3.16 12.10 -14.45
CA PRO A 129 -2.19 12.21 -13.36
C PRO A 129 -1.28 13.44 -13.56
N ASP A 130 -0.72 13.93 -12.46
CA ASP A 130 0.30 14.99 -12.47
C ASP A 130 1.60 14.50 -13.12
N ARG A 131 1.93 13.23 -12.88
CA ARG A 131 3.08 12.54 -13.47
C ARG A 131 2.75 11.09 -13.79
N THR A 132 3.17 10.66 -14.97
CA THR A 132 3.23 9.25 -15.35
C THR A 132 4.68 8.84 -15.48
N HIS A 133 5.01 7.63 -15.03
CA HIS A 133 6.30 6.99 -15.27
C HIS A 133 6.05 5.61 -15.88
N GLU A 134 6.76 5.32 -16.97
CA GLU A 134 6.77 4.00 -17.61
C GLU A 134 7.73 3.08 -16.85
N ASP A 135 7.22 1.95 -16.38
CA ASP A 135 8.03 0.89 -15.79
C ASP A 135 8.39 -0.10 -16.90
N GLU A 136 9.64 -0.06 -17.36
CA GLU A 136 10.16 -0.95 -18.38
C GLU A 136 11.15 -1.95 -17.78
N ALA A 137 10.99 -3.23 -18.10
CA ALA A 137 11.94 -4.27 -17.73
C ALA A 137 12.25 -5.15 -18.94
N TYR A 138 13.52 -5.46 -19.14
CA TYR A 138 14.00 -6.30 -20.24
C TYR A 138 13.62 -5.79 -21.66
N GLY A 139 13.35 -4.49 -21.80
CA GLY A 139 12.93 -3.88 -23.07
C GLY A 139 11.43 -3.96 -23.35
N ASP A 140 10.66 -4.51 -22.41
CA ASP A 140 9.20 -4.57 -22.48
C ASP A 140 8.59 -3.58 -21.47
N LEU A 141 7.44 -3.01 -21.84
CA LEU A 141 6.63 -2.19 -20.92
C LEU A 141 5.93 -3.11 -19.92
N MET A 142 6.27 -2.95 -18.64
CA MET A 142 5.63 -3.68 -17.53
C MET A 142 4.39 -2.97 -17.00
N GLY A 143 4.37 -1.64 -17.07
CA GLY A 143 3.26 -0.87 -16.51
C GLY A 143 3.48 0.63 -16.48
N TYR A 144 2.50 1.32 -15.90
CA TYR A 144 2.55 2.76 -15.68
C TYR A 144 2.33 3.08 -14.20
N ASP A 145 3.22 3.88 -13.63
CA ASP A 145 3.02 4.52 -12.34
C ASP A 145 2.40 5.90 -12.54
N ASN A 146 1.19 6.08 -12.02
CA ASN A 146 0.40 7.31 -12.16
C ASN A 146 0.33 8.02 -10.81
N TYR A 147 0.86 9.24 -10.73
CA TYR A 147 0.92 10.02 -9.50
C TYR A 147 -0.06 11.19 -9.54
N TYR A 148 -0.88 11.28 -8.50
CA TYR A 148 -1.87 12.33 -8.25
C TYR A 148 -1.46 13.05 -6.96
N TRP A 149 -0.61 14.07 -7.06
CA TRP A 149 0.01 14.74 -5.92
C TRP A 149 -0.99 15.50 -5.06
N GLY A 150 -2.01 16.11 -5.69
CA GLY A 150 -3.08 16.82 -4.96
C GLY A 150 -3.82 15.92 -3.97
N ALA A 151 -4.08 14.67 -4.37
CA ALA A 151 -4.71 13.65 -3.51
C ALA A 151 -3.71 12.78 -2.75
N ARG A 152 -2.40 13.00 -2.92
CA ARG A 152 -1.32 12.12 -2.42
C ARG A 152 -1.63 10.64 -2.73
N LYS A 153 -2.01 10.37 -3.99
CA LYS A 153 -2.45 9.06 -4.48
C LYS A 153 -1.51 8.60 -5.60
N HIS A 154 -1.17 7.32 -5.58
CA HIS A 154 -0.43 6.65 -6.64
C HIS A 154 -1.20 5.42 -7.11
N VAL A 155 -1.28 5.22 -8.42
CA VAL A 155 -2.01 4.11 -9.05
C VAL A 155 -1.10 3.45 -10.08
N ARG A 156 -0.85 2.15 -9.92
CA ARG A 156 -0.07 1.37 -10.86
C ARG A 156 -0.99 0.59 -11.81
N TRP A 157 -0.79 0.81 -13.09
CA TRP A 157 -1.35 -0.02 -14.16
C TRP A 157 -0.36 -1.12 -14.53
N ASP A 158 -0.83 -2.36 -14.58
CA ASP A 158 -0.13 -3.52 -15.10
C ASP A 158 -0.42 -3.64 -16.60
N ALA A 159 0.60 -3.46 -17.43
CA ALA A 159 0.45 -3.49 -18.88
C ALA A 159 0.30 -4.91 -19.45
N TRP A 160 0.70 -5.95 -18.71
CA TRP A 160 0.59 -7.34 -19.14
C TRP A 160 -0.80 -7.90 -18.87
N ASP A 161 -1.32 -7.66 -17.67
CA ASP A 161 -2.62 -8.16 -17.24
C ASP A 161 -3.76 -7.17 -17.53
N HIS A 162 -3.45 -5.99 -18.07
CA HIS A 162 -4.38 -4.91 -18.35
C HIS A 162 -5.30 -4.59 -17.17
N ARG A 163 -4.68 -4.32 -16.01
CA ARG A 163 -5.42 -4.09 -14.75
C ARG A 163 -4.69 -3.14 -13.81
N ILE A 164 -5.41 -2.64 -12.82
CA ILE A 164 -4.80 -1.94 -11.69
C ILE A 164 -4.18 -2.98 -10.75
N SER A 165 -2.88 -2.87 -10.50
CA SER A 165 -2.13 -3.79 -9.62
C SER A 165 -1.82 -3.22 -8.24
N LEU A 166 -1.86 -1.90 -8.09
CA LEU A 166 -1.63 -1.19 -6.83
C LEU A 166 -2.37 0.14 -6.82
N ILE A 167 -2.97 0.46 -5.68
CA ILE A 167 -3.37 1.83 -5.33
C ILE A 167 -2.77 2.16 -3.96
N SER A 168 -1.99 3.23 -3.87
CA SER A 168 -1.44 3.71 -2.60
C SER A 168 -1.82 5.16 -2.31
N LEU A 169 -1.95 5.48 -1.02
CA LEU A 169 -2.40 6.78 -0.52
C LEU A 169 -1.45 7.31 0.55
N GLY A 170 -1.43 8.64 0.69
CA GLY A 170 -0.60 9.31 1.67
C GLY A 170 0.88 9.23 1.33
N ALA A 171 1.72 9.10 2.35
CA ALA A 171 3.18 9.03 2.22
C ALA A 171 3.70 7.59 2.04
N PHE A 172 2.94 6.70 1.39
CA PHE A 172 3.30 5.28 1.21
C PHE A 172 4.56 5.11 0.34
N GLU A 173 4.50 5.42 -0.95
CA GLU A 173 5.64 5.42 -1.87
C GLU A 173 5.47 6.50 -2.94
N GLY A 174 6.58 7.04 -3.47
CA GLY A 174 6.62 7.85 -4.70
C GLY A 174 5.87 9.20 -4.73
N ASN A 175 5.01 9.49 -3.75
CA ASN A 175 4.20 10.71 -3.66
C ASN A 175 4.94 11.91 -3.05
N THR A 176 6.27 11.85 -2.99
CA THR A 176 7.07 13.07 -2.83
C THR A 176 7.15 13.70 -4.21
N GLY A 177 6.21 14.60 -4.52
CA GLY A 177 6.39 15.50 -5.66
C GLY A 177 7.75 16.23 -5.61
N PRO A 178 8.15 16.90 -6.70
CA PRO A 178 9.33 17.76 -6.70
C PRO A 178 9.29 18.82 -5.58
#